data_AF-A0A2J8IK45-F1
#
_entry.id   AF-A0A2J8IK45-F1
#
_cell.length_a   1.000
_cell.length_b   1.000
_cell.length_c   1.000
_cell.angle_alpha   90.00
_cell.angle_beta   90.00
_cell.angle_gamma   90.00
#
_symmetry.space_group_name_H-M   'P 1'
#
loop_
_entity.id
_entity.type
_entity.pdbx_description
1 polymer ?
#
loop_
_entity_poly.entity_id
_entity_poly.type
_entity_poly.pdbx_seq_one_letter_code
_entity_poly.pdbx_strand_id
1 'polypeptide(L)'
;EKCEVLQYSAREAQDSKKAVEDIEYLKFDKGPWLKQDNRTLYHLRLLVQDKFEVLNYTSIPIFLPEVTIGAHQTDRVLHQFRELPGRKYSPGYNTEVGDKWIWLK
;
A
#
# COMPACT_ATOMS: atom_id res chain seq x y z
N GLU A 1 -4.13 -22.21 10.20
CA GLU A 1 -2.75 -22.76 10.22
C GLU A 1 -1.65 -21.80 9.72
N LYS A 2 -1.97 -20.63 9.13
CA LYS A 2 -0.97 -19.69 8.56
C LYS A 2 -0.44 -18.62 9.54
N CYS A 3 -1.12 -18.38 10.66
CA CYS A 3 -0.76 -17.38 11.68
C CYS A 3 -1.46 -17.69 13.02
N GLU A 4 -1.03 -17.02 14.08
CA GLU A 4 -1.76 -16.87 15.34
C GLU A 4 -2.95 -15.92 15.16
N VAL A 5 -4.13 -16.32 15.65
CA VAL A 5 -5.36 -15.52 15.60
C VAL A 5 -5.85 -15.31 17.02
N LEU A 6 -6.06 -14.06 17.40
CA LEU A 6 -6.66 -13.66 18.68
C LEU A 6 -8.10 -13.21 18.43
N GLN A 7 -9.04 -13.67 19.24
CA GLN A 7 -10.46 -13.33 19.14
C GLN A 7 -10.91 -12.63 20.42
N TYR A 8 -11.39 -11.39 20.27
CA TYR A 8 -11.89 -10.58 21.38
C TYR A 8 -13.40 -10.39 21.30
N SER A 9 -14.07 -10.37 22.45
CA SER A 9 -15.46 -9.95 22.55
C SER A 9 -15.58 -8.43 22.61
N ALA A 10 -16.77 -7.87 22.37
CA ALA A 10 -17.01 -6.42 22.40
C ALA A 10 -16.61 -5.76 23.74
N ARG A 11 -16.63 -6.51 24.85
CA ARG A 11 -16.24 -6.02 26.18
C ARG A 11 -14.72 -6.00 26.37
N GLU A 12 -14.02 -6.93 25.73
CA GLU A 12 -12.57 -7.11 25.87
C GLU A 12 -11.78 -6.29 24.86
N ALA A 13 -12.40 -5.96 23.72
CA ALA A 13 -11.76 -5.19 22.65
C ALA A 13 -11.36 -3.76 23.04
N GLN A 14 -11.95 -3.20 24.11
CA GLN A 14 -11.61 -1.86 24.60
C GLN A 14 -10.37 -1.85 25.50
N ASP A 15 -9.99 -3.01 26.06
CA ASP A 15 -8.83 -3.12 26.93
C ASP A 15 -7.55 -3.36 26.13
N SER A 16 -6.84 -2.28 25.83
CA SER A 16 -5.56 -2.34 25.11
C SER A 16 -4.45 -3.04 25.89
N LYS A 17 -4.50 -3.04 27.23
CA LYS A 17 -3.46 -3.68 28.04
C LYS A 17 -3.54 -5.19 27.91
N LYS A 18 -4.76 -5.73 27.97
CA LYS A 18 -5.02 -7.15 27.73
C LYS A 18 -4.52 -7.58 26.34
N ALA A 19 -4.81 -6.80 25.30
CA ALA A 19 -4.38 -7.14 23.95
C ALA A 19 -2.85 -7.16 23.78
N VAL A 20 -2.14 -6.20 24.39
CA VAL A 20 -0.67 -6.18 24.36
C VAL A 20 -0.09 -7.36 25.13
N GLU A 21 -0.64 -7.66 26.30
CA GLU A 21 -0.22 -8.81 27.12
C GLU A 21 -0.39 -10.13 26.36
N ASP A 22 -1.55 -10.33 25.73
CA ASP A 22 -1.83 -11.52 24.93
C ASP A 22 -0.83 -11.65 23.75
N ILE A 23 -0.47 -10.55 23.09
CA ILE A 23 0.51 -10.54 21.99
C ILE A 23 1.91 -10.90 22.50
N GLU A 24 2.33 -10.39 23.66
CA GLU A 24 3.65 -10.69 24.23
C GLU A 24 3.78 -12.16 24.63
N TYR A 25 2.69 -12.78 25.08
CA TYR A 25 2.69 -14.20 25.42
C TYR A 25 2.47 -15.13 24.22
N LEU A 26 2.22 -14.61 23.02
CA LEU A 26 2.13 -15.44 21.82
C LEU A 26 3.50 -15.99 21.41
N LYS A 27 3.53 -17.31 21.17
CA LYS A 27 4.67 -17.97 20.52
C LYS A 27 4.41 -18.07 19.02
N PHE A 28 5.28 -17.44 18.24
CA PHE A 28 5.19 -17.37 16.77
C PHE A 28 5.77 -18.63 16.13
N ASP A 29 5.06 -19.75 16.27
CA ASP A 29 5.52 -21.05 15.76
C ASP A 29 4.83 -21.43 14.44
N LYS A 30 3.84 -20.64 13.99
CA LYS A 30 3.02 -20.95 12.81
C LYS A 30 3.41 -20.09 11.59
N GLY A 31 3.14 -20.64 10.40
CA GLY A 31 3.17 -19.88 9.14
C GLY A 31 4.51 -19.83 8.39
N PRO A 32 4.54 -19.14 7.24
CA PRO A 32 5.73 -19.02 6.38
C PRO A 32 6.68 -17.89 6.81
N TRP A 33 6.40 -17.20 7.91
CA TRP A 33 7.16 -16.04 8.41
C TRP A 33 8.58 -16.43 8.82
N LEU A 34 8.74 -17.57 9.50
CA LEU A 34 10.03 -18.11 9.92
C LEU A 34 10.84 -18.74 8.78
N LYS A 35 10.20 -19.06 7.65
CA LYS A 35 10.82 -19.76 6.51
C LYS A 35 11.48 -18.80 5.49
N GLN A 36 11.74 -17.56 5.90
CA GLN A 36 12.26 -16.52 5.02
C GLN A 36 13.78 -16.43 5.14
N ASP A 37 14.48 -16.66 4.02
CA ASP A 37 15.93 -16.43 3.93
C ASP A 37 16.24 -14.98 3.52
N ASN A 38 17.51 -14.57 3.70
CA ASN A 38 18.00 -13.25 3.27
C ASN A 38 17.66 -12.93 1.81
N ARG A 39 17.70 -13.93 0.91
CA ARG A 39 17.34 -13.77 -0.50
C ARG A 39 15.85 -13.47 -0.68
N THR A 40 14.99 -14.19 0.03
CA THR A 40 13.54 -14.01 -0.06
C THR A 40 13.12 -12.64 0.49
N LEU A 41 13.70 -12.23 1.62
CA LEU A 41 13.50 -10.90 2.19
C LEU A 41 14.04 -9.78 1.29
N TYR A 42 15.16 -10.00 0.61
CA TYR A 42 15.71 -9.03 -0.35
C TYR A 42 14.75 -8.80 -1.52
N HIS A 43 14.25 -9.86 -2.16
CA HIS A 43 13.28 -9.71 -3.27
C HIS A 43 11.96 -9.11 -2.80
N LEU A 44 11.48 -9.51 -1.62
CA LEU A 44 10.28 -8.92 -1.04
C LEU A 44 10.47 -7.42 -0.79
N ARG A 45 11.64 -7.01 -0.29
CA ARG A 45 11.98 -5.60 -0.07
C ARG A 45 11.99 -4.80 -1.38
N LEU A 46 12.54 -5.34 -2.46
CA LEU A 46 12.52 -4.70 -3.77
C LEU A 46 11.07 -4.49 -4.25
N LEU A 47 10.25 -5.54 -4.18
CA LEU A 47 8.85 -5.48 -4.59
C LEU A 47 8.05 -4.43 -3.81
N VAL A 48 8.14 -4.40 -2.47
CA VAL A 48 7.33 -3.45 -1.67
C VAL A 48 7.76 -2.00 -1.81
N GLN A 49 8.97 -1.73 -2.32
CA GLN A 49 9.45 -0.38 -2.58
C GLN A 49 8.76 0.22 -3.81
N ASP A 50 8.65 -0.54 -4.90
CA ASP A 50 7.97 -0.09 -6.11
C ASP A 50 6.44 -0.21 -5.99
N LYS A 51 5.78 0.95 -5.92
CA LYS A 51 4.32 1.02 -5.78
C LYS A 51 3.61 0.63 -7.07
N PHE A 52 4.21 0.86 -8.23
CA PHE A 52 3.61 0.46 -9.50
C PHE A 52 3.74 -1.04 -9.71
N GLU A 53 4.87 -1.66 -9.34
CA GLU A 53 5.04 -3.11 -9.43
C GLU A 53 4.00 -3.86 -8.57
N VAL A 54 3.76 -3.38 -7.34
CA VAL A 54 2.71 -3.94 -6.45
C VAL A 54 1.32 -3.78 -7.05
N LEU A 55 1.01 -2.61 -7.63
CA LEU A 55 -0.32 -2.29 -8.17
C LEU A 55 -0.56 -2.84 -9.58
N ASN A 56 0.47 -3.29 -10.29
CA ASN A 56 0.38 -3.74 -11.69
C ASN A 56 -0.69 -4.82 -11.87
N TYR A 57 -0.79 -5.74 -10.92
CA TYR A 57 -1.75 -6.85 -10.97
C TYR A 57 -3.17 -6.47 -10.56
N THR A 58 -3.40 -5.24 -10.09
CA THR A 58 -4.75 -4.74 -9.79
C THR A 58 -5.46 -4.21 -11.03
N SER A 59 -4.70 -3.66 -11.99
CA SER A 59 -5.20 -3.11 -13.25
C SER A 59 -5.17 -4.16 -14.37
N ILE A 60 -5.95 -5.23 -14.20
CA ILE A 60 -6.02 -6.32 -15.18
C ILE A 60 -6.87 -5.86 -16.38
N PRO A 61 -6.46 -6.12 -17.64
CA PRO A 61 -7.22 -5.73 -18.82
C PRO A 61 -8.41 -6.68 -19.09
N ILE A 62 -9.30 -6.84 -18.11
CA ILE A 62 -10.56 -7.59 -18.23
C ILE A 62 -11.71 -6.60 -18.13
N PHE A 63 -12.57 -6.60 -19.16
CA PHE A 63 -13.68 -5.67 -19.25
C PHE A 63 -14.88 -6.14 -18.41
N LEU A 64 -15.02 -5.55 -17.22
CA LEU A 64 -16.16 -5.71 -16.32
C LEU A 64 -16.95 -4.39 -16.27
N PRO A 65 -18.29 -4.37 -16.41
CA PRO A 65 -19.06 -3.13 -16.49
C PRO A 65 -19.00 -2.28 -15.21
N GLU A 66 -18.75 -2.88 -14.05
CA GLU A 66 -18.65 -2.18 -12.76
C GLU A 66 -17.33 -1.42 -12.58
N VAL A 67 -16.27 -1.84 -13.29
CA VAL A 67 -14.90 -1.33 -13.11
C VAL A 67 -14.37 -0.63 -14.36
N THR A 68 -14.86 -1.00 -15.54
CA THR A 68 -14.41 -0.44 -16.81
C THR A 68 -14.90 0.98 -16.98
N ILE A 69 -13.97 1.92 -17.11
CA ILE A 69 -14.26 3.34 -17.35
C ILE A 69 -14.06 3.63 -18.84
N GLY A 70 -15.00 4.35 -19.45
CA GLY A 70 -14.90 4.75 -20.85
C GLY A 70 -13.76 5.75 -21.08
N ALA A 71 -13.11 5.68 -22.24
CA ALA A 71 -11.91 6.48 -22.56
C ALA A 71 -12.12 8.00 -22.37
N HIS A 72 -13.27 8.54 -22.79
CA HIS A 72 -13.58 9.96 -22.63
C HIS A 72 -13.68 10.41 -21.16
N GLN A 73 -14.17 9.52 -20.29
CA GLN A 73 -14.26 9.83 -18.86
C GLN A 73 -12.88 9.79 -18.21
N THR A 74 -12.06 8.78 -18.55
CA THR A 74 -10.69 8.65 -18.06
C THR A 74 -9.85 9.86 -18.44
N ASP A 75 -9.93 10.31 -19.70
CA ASP A 75 -9.18 11.48 -20.18
C ASP A 75 -9.53 12.74 -19.39
N ARG A 76 -10.84 13.01 -19.22
CA ARG A 76 -11.31 14.14 -18.43
C ARG A 76 -10.81 14.10 -16.98
N VAL A 77 -10.89 12.94 -16.33
CA VAL A 77 -10.44 12.77 -14.93
C VAL A 77 -8.93 12.91 -14.81
N LEU A 78 -8.16 12.41 -15.79
CA LEU A 78 -6.71 12.54 -15.80
C LEU A 78 -6.27 14.01 -15.89
N HIS A 79 -6.92 14.79 -16.75
CA HIS A 79 -6.66 16.22 -16.85
C HIS A 79 -6.98 16.95 -15.53
N GLN A 80 -8.17 16.70 -14.97
CA GLN A 80 -8.56 17.26 -13.67
C GLN A 80 -7.58 16.88 -12.55
N PHE A 81 -7.09 15.64 -12.54
CA PHE A 81 -6.12 15.19 -11.55
C PHE A 81 -4.77 15.92 -11.67
N ARG A 82 -4.30 16.19 -12.89
CA ARG A 82 -3.05 16.93 -13.13
C ARG A 82 -3.15 18.41 -12.82
N GLU A 83 -4.35 19.00 -12.87
CA GLU A 83 -4.60 20.39 -12.49
C GLU A 83 -4.58 20.60 -10.98
N LEU A 84 -4.66 19.53 -10.17
CA LEU A 84 -4.53 19.64 -8.73
C LEU A 84 -3.11 20.07 -8.34
N PRO A 85 -2.96 20.98 -7.35
CA PRO A 85 -1.65 21.45 -6.93
C PRO A 85 -0.79 20.28 -6.43
N GLY A 86 0.42 20.15 -6.97
CA GLY A 86 1.37 19.09 -6.60
C GLY A 86 1.18 17.75 -7.32
N ARG A 87 0.23 17.65 -8.25
CA ARG A 87 -0.03 16.42 -9.04
C ARG A 87 0.29 16.54 -10.52
N LYS A 88 0.67 17.74 -10.97
CA LYS A 88 1.02 18.02 -12.36
C LYS A 88 2.31 17.36 -12.80
N TYR A 89 3.34 17.45 -11.97
CA TYR A 89 4.66 16.84 -12.19
C TYR A 89 5.04 15.90 -11.05
N SER A 90 6.13 15.16 -11.26
CA SER A 90 6.72 14.30 -10.23
C SER A 90 6.93 15.05 -8.91
N PRO A 91 6.74 14.39 -7.75
CA PRO A 91 7.00 14.99 -6.45
C PRO A 91 8.40 15.59 -6.37
N GLY A 92 8.53 16.82 -5.87
CA GLY A 92 9.81 17.53 -5.80
C GLY A 92 10.09 18.48 -6.97
N TYR A 93 9.23 18.51 -8.01
CA TYR A 93 9.35 19.36 -9.19
C TYR A 93 8.13 20.27 -9.43
N ASN A 94 7.27 20.48 -8.43
CA ASN A 94 6.08 21.33 -8.55
C ASN A 94 6.32 22.72 -7.91
N THR A 95 6.52 23.73 -8.75
CA THR A 95 6.70 25.13 -8.32
C THR A 95 5.54 25.65 -7.46
N GLU A 96 4.32 25.26 -7.82
CA GLU A 96 3.07 25.69 -7.17
C GLU A 96 2.97 25.28 -5.70
N VAL A 97 3.67 24.21 -5.29
CA VAL A 97 3.67 23.69 -3.91
C VAL A 97 4.90 24.19 -3.13
N GLY A 98 5.78 24.98 -3.77
CA GLY A 98 6.97 25.52 -3.14
C GLY A 98 8.20 24.60 -3.23
N ASP A 99 8.23 23.68 -4.21
CA ASP A 99 9.42 22.88 -4.47
C ASP A 99 10.59 23.79 -4.88
N LYS A 100 11.72 23.65 -4.19
CA LYS A 100 12.94 24.42 -4.44
C LYS A 100 13.93 23.62 -5.26
N TRP A 101 14.86 24.33 -5.90
CA TRP A 101 15.99 23.73 -6.64
C TRP A 101 15.56 22.77 -7.76
N ILE A 102 14.41 23.03 -8.39
CA ILE A 102 13.80 22.15 -9.40
C ILE A 102 14.76 21.86 -10.56
N TRP A 103 15.60 22.81 -10.93
CA TRP A 103 16.59 22.68 -12.01
C TRP A 103 17.94 22.05 -11.56
N LEU A 104 18.10 21.77 -10.25
CA LEU A 104 19.32 21.22 -9.62
C LEU A 104 19.05 19.91 -8.85
N LYS A 105 17.92 19.24 -9.10
CA LYS A 105 17.57 17.91 -8.57
C LYS A 105 17.72 16.87 -9.66
#